data_AF-A0A955IHM5-F1
#
_entry.id   AF-A0A955IHM5-F1
#
_cell.length_a   1.000
_cell.length_b   1.000
_cell.length_c   1.000
_cell.angle_alpha   90.00
_cell.angle_beta   90.00
_cell.angle_gamma   90.00
#
_symmetry.space_group_name_H-M   'P 1'
#
loop_
_entity.id
_entity.type
_entity.pdbx_description
1 polymer ?
#
loop_
_entity_poly.entity_id
_entity_poly.type
_entity_poly.pdbx_seq_one_letter_code
_entity_poly.pdbx_strand_id
1 'polypeptide(L)' 'MTTRQPRPNASEAYAQRRADIARLLDVLDMELDKHAAAAKADPANWGRAGDLARVRSDLIDTIAFISGMERDAVEGFLAE' A
#
# COMPACT_ATOMS: atom_id res chain seq x y z
N MET A 1 -31.02 -27.12 -8.36
CA MET A 1 -29.70 -27.44 -8.95
C MET A 1 -28.82 -26.23 -8.75
N THR A 2 -27.80 -26.32 -7.89
CA THR A 2 -26.93 -25.19 -7.57
C THR A 2 -25.72 -25.25 -8.50
N THR A 3 -25.71 -24.42 -9.54
CA THR A 3 -24.60 -24.36 -10.50
C THR A 3 -23.35 -23.82 -9.78
N ARG A 4 -22.30 -24.65 -9.69
CA ARG A 4 -21.01 -24.24 -9.14
C ARG A 4 -20.40 -23.20 -10.07
N GLN A 5 -20.22 -21.97 -9.60
CA GLN A 5 -19.55 -20.94 -10.38
C GLN A 5 -18.13 -21.42 -10.74
N PRO A 6 -17.70 -21.33 -12.01
CA PRO A 6 -16.37 -21.72 -12.41
C PRO A 6 -15.33 -20.89 -11.65
N ARG A 7 -14.23 -21.53 -11.24
CA ARG A 7 -13.10 -20.80 -10.65
C ARG A 7 -12.51 -19.86 -11.72
N PRO A 8 -12.18 -18.62 -11.37
CA PRO A 8 -11.59 -17.69 -12.33
C PRO A 8 -10.29 -18.26 -12.88
N ASN A 9 -10.04 -18.04 -14.16
CA ASN A 9 -8.76 -18.35 -14.78
C ASN A 9 -7.68 -17.37 -14.29
N ALA A 10 -6.40 -17.67 -14.56
CA ALA A 10 -5.28 -16.87 -14.06
C ALA A 10 -5.36 -15.38 -14.45
N SER A 11 -5.83 -15.06 -15.66
CA SER A 11 -5.97 -13.68 -16.15
C SER A 11 -7.07 -12.92 -15.40
N GLU A 12 -8.23 -13.54 -15.21
CA GLU A 12 -9.33 -12.96 -14.41
C GLU A 12 -8.90 -12.75 -12.96
N ALA A 13 -8.18 -13.74 -12.40
CA ALA A 13 -7.66 -13.68 -11.05
C ALA A 13 -6.64 -12.52 -10.89
N TYR A 14 -5.77 -12.32 -11.87
CA TYR A 14 -4.82 -11.21 -11.90
C TYR A 14 -5.53 -9.86 -12.00
N ALA A 15 -6.47 -9.72 -12.94
CA ALA A 15 -7.24 -8.48 -13.14
C ALA A 15 -8.01 -8.07 -11.88
N GLN A 16 -8.65 -9.04 -11.20
CA GLN A 16 -9.35 -8.79 -9.94
C GLN A 16 -8.38 -8.30 -8.85
N ARG A 17 -7.25 -8.99 -8.66
CA ARG A 17 -6.24 -8.59 -7.65
C ARG A 17 -5.68 -7.21 -7.93
N ARG A 18 -5.41 -6.89 -9.20
CA ARG A 18 -4.96 -5.56 -9.60
C ARG A 18 -6.02 -4.49 -9.29
N ALA A 19 -7.29 -4.78 -9.51
CA ALA A 19 -8.39 -3.88 -9.15
C ALA A 19 -8.52 -3.70 -7.62
N ASP A 20 -8.34 -4.77 -6.84
CA ASP A 20 -8.36 -4.70 -5.38
C ASP A 20 -7.19 -3.85 -4.85
N ILE A 21 -5.97 -4.03 -5.38
CA ILE A 21 -4.81 -3.21 -5.03
C ILE A 21 -5.08 -1.73 -5.34
N ALA A 22 -5.65 -1.41 -6.51
CA ALA A 22 -5.98 -0.03 -6.84
C ALA A 22 -6.93 0.60 -5.80
N ARG A 23 -7.98 -0.13 -5.39
CA ARG A 23 -8.90 0.33 -4.34
C ARG A 23 -8.22 0.49 -2.99
N LEU A 24 -7.29 -0.40 -2.63
CA LEU A 24 -6.53 -0.28 -1.38
C LEU A 24 -5.62 0.95 -1.39
N LEU A 25 -5.04 1.31 -2.54
CA LEU A 25 -4.26 2.54 -2.68
C LEU A 25 -5.16 3.79 -2.54
N ASP A 26 -6.36 3.79 -3.14
CA ASP A 26 -7.32 4.88 -2.95
C ASP A 26 -7.71 5.04 -1.48
N VAL A 27 -7.97 3.93 -0.77
CA VAL A 27 -8.28 3.94 0.66
C VAL A 27 -7.08 4.40 1.49
N LEU A 28 -5.85 3.97 1.14
CA LEU A 28 -4.64 4.41 1.82
C LEU A 28 -4.49 5.94 1.75
N ASP A 29 -4.74 6.55 0.59
CA ASP A 29 -4.70 8.01 0.42
C ASP A 29 -5.71 8.71 1.35
N MET A 30 -6.96 8.22 1.39
CA MET A 30 -7.99 8.73 2.30
C MET A 30 -7.60 8.61 3.78
N GLU A 31 -6.95 7.52 4.17
CA GLU A 31 -6.50 7.32 5.56
C GLU A 31 -5.28 8.20 5.90
N LEU A 32 -4.39 8.46 4.93
CA LEU A 32 -3.28 9.41 5.10
C LEU A 32 -3.79 10.84 5.34
N ASP A 33 -4.86 11.27 4.66
CA ASP A 33 -5.49 12.58 4.89
C ASP A 33 -6.06 12.70 6.31
N LYS A 34 -6.79 11.68 6.78
CA LYS A 34 -7.30 11.63 8.16
C LYS A 34 -6.16 11.63 9.17
N HIS A 35 -5.09 10.89 8.87
CA HIS A 35 -3.90 10.83 9.70
C HIS A 35 -3.20 12.19 9.79
N ALA A 36 -3.11 12.92 8.68
CA ALA A 36 -2.55 14.28 8.64
C ALA A 36 -3.38 15.26 9.47
N ALA A 37 -4.72 15.19 9.39
CA ALA A 37 -5.60 16.00 10.23
C ALA A 37 -5.37 15.72 11.74
N ALA A 38 -5.19 14.46 12.11
CA ALA A 38 -4.91 14.07 13.49
C ALA A 38 -3.52 14.51 13.96
N ALA A 39 -2.48 14.40 13.11
CA ALA A 39 -1.14 14.89 13.42
C ALA A 39 -1.11 16.42 13.60
N LYS A 40 -1.91 17.15 12.82
CA LYS A 40 -2.08 18.61 12.98
C LYS A 40 -2.75 18.99 14.30
N ALA A 41 -3.68 18.16 14.78
CA ALA A 41 -4.37 18.40 16.05
C ALA A 41 -3.45 18.16 17.27
N ASP A 42 -2.44 17.31 17.14
CA ASP A 42 -1.47 17.01 18.20
C ASP A 42 -0.03 16.94 17.63
N PRO A 43 0.61 18.10 17.38
CA PRO A 43 1.90 18.17 16.69
C PRO A 43 3.07 17.66 17.53
N ALA A 44 2.91 17.46 18.85
CA ALA A 44 3.94 16.91 19.71
C ALA A 44 3.96 15.37 19.72
N ASN A 45 2.98 14.72 19.07
CA ASN A 45 2.87 13.28 19.03
C ASN A 45 3.76 12.65 17.96
N TRP A 46 4.96 12.28 18.38
CA TRP A 46 5.94 11.57 17.55
C TRP A 46 5.48 10.18 17.07
N GLY A 47 4.47 9.59 17.72
CA GLY A 47 3.87 8.32 17.27
C GLY A 47 3.35 8.42 15.84
N ARG A 48 2.80 9.57 15.45
CA ARG A 48 2.28 9.82 14.10
C ARG A 48 3.39 9.81 13.03
N ALA A 49 4.55 10.36 13.35
CA ALA A 49 5.70 10.28 12.45
C ALA A 49 6.22 8.83 12.35
N GLY A 50 6.21 8.10 13.47
CA GLY A 50 6.55 6.67 13.51
C GLY A 50 5.61 5.79 12.67
N ASP A 51 4.31 6.03 12.74
CA ASP A 51 3.31 5.32 11.93
C ASP A 51 3.60 5.49 10.43
N LEU A 52 3.90 6.72 9.99
CA LEU A 52 4.27 6.99 8.59
C LEU A 52 5.62 6.36 8.21
N ALA A 53 6.59 6.29 9.13
CA ALA A 53 7.84 5.58 8.87
C ALA A 53 7.61 4.08 8.63
N ARG A 54 6.68 3.46 9.38
CA ARG A 54 6.29 2.07 9.16
C ARG A 54 5.60 1.88 7.81
N VAL A 55 4.61 2.72 7.47
CA VAL A 55 3.92 2.69 6.17
C VAL A 55 4.91 2.84 5.01
N ARG A 56 5.87 3.78 5.11
CA ARG A 56 6.94 3.95 4.13
C ARG A 56 7.74 2.67 3.94
N SER A 57 8.16 2.01 5.02
CA SER A 57 8.92 0.76 4.94
C SER A 57 8.13 -0.34 4.23
N ASP A 58 6.85 -0.51 4.56
CA ASP A 58 6.02 -1.56 3.95
C ASP A 58 5.77 -1.33 2.46
N LEU A 59 5.64 -0.07 2.04
CA LEU A 59 5.56 0.28 0.62
C LEU A 59 6.87 -0.01 -0.12
N ILE A 60 8.02 0.29 0.49
CA ILE A 60 9.33 -0.05 -0.07
C ILE A 60 9.45 -1.57 -0.26
N ASP A 61 9.12 -2.36 0.77
CA ASP A 61 9.21 -3.82 0.71
C ASP A 61 8.26 -4.39 -0.35
N THR A 62 7.07 -3.80 -0.50
CA THR A 62 6.11 -4.15 -1.56
C THR A 62 6.66 -3.85 -2.96
N ILE A 63 7.30 -2.69 -3.13
CA ILE A 63 7.90 -2.28 -4.42
C ILE A 63 9.09 -3.17 -4.74
N ALA A 64 9.98 -3.45 -3.78
CA ALA A 64 11.11 -4.35 -3.95
C ALA A 64 10.64 -5.74 -4.43
N PHE A 65 9.58 -6.27 -3.80
CA PHE A 65 8.98 -7.54 -4.20
C PHE A 65 8.48 -7.56 -5.65
N ILE A 66 7.73 -6.54 -6.09
CA ILE A 66 7.15 -6.54 -7.44
C ILE A 66 8.17 -6.18 -8.53
N SER A 67 9.18 -5.37 -8.21
CA SER A 67 10.21 -4.93 -9.15
C SER A 67 11.38 -5.91 -9.27
N GLY A 68 11.56 -6.79 -8.27
CA GLY A 68 12.75 -7.65 -8.15
C GLY A 68 14.02 -6.88 -7.77
N MET A 69 13.89 -5.65 -7.29
CA MET A 69 15.01 -4.84 -6.82
C MET A 69 15.30 -5.09 -5.34
N GLU A 70 16.57 -4.94 -4.95
CA GLU A 70 16.94 -4.88 -3.54
C GLU A 70 16.30 -3.66 -2.86
N ARG A 71 15.97 -3.79 -1.58
CA ARG A 71 15.33 -2.75 -0.77
C ARG A 71 16.09 -1.43 -0.83
N ASP A 72 17.41 -1.48 -0.71
CA ASP A 72 18.30 -0.31 -0.74
C ASP A 72 18.24 0.43 -2.08
N ALA A 73 18.06 -0.30 -3.18
CA ALA A 73 17.91 0.30 -4.51
C ALA A 73 16.56 1.03 -4.64
N VAL A 74 15.50 0.50 -4.02
CA VAL A 74 14.20 1.19 -3.96
C VAL A 74 14.28 2.43 -3.06
N GLU A 75 14.98 2.35 -1.93
CA GLU A 75 15.21 3.51 -1.05
C GLU A 75 16.00 4.62 -1.74
N GLY A 76 16.92 4.27 -2.65
CA GLY A 76 17.66 5.22 -3.48
C GLY A 76 16.75 6.17 -4.28
N PHE A 77 15.59 5.71 -4.75
CA PHE A 77 14.63 6.56 -5.48
C PHE A 77 14.00 7.67 -4.63
N LEU A 78 14.05 7.56 -3.30
CA LEU A 78 13.50 8.55 -2.38
C LEU A 78 14.54 9.58 -1.90
N ALA A 79 15.82 9.37 -2.25
CA ALA A 79 16.92 10.23 -1.85
C ALA A 79 17.26 11.30 -2.90
N GLU A 80 16.57 11.29 -4.05
CA GLU A 80 16.73 12.24 -5.16
C GLU A 80 15.62 13.31 -5.19
#